data_AF-A0A2V9HD68-F1
#
_entry.id   AF-A0A2V9HD68-F1
#
_cell.length_a   1.000
_cell.length_b   1.000
_cell.length_c   1.000
_cell.angle_alpha   90.00
_cell.angle_beta   90.00
_cell.angle_gamma   90.00
#
_symmetry.space_group_name_H-M   'P 1'
#
loop_
_entity.id
_entity.type
_entity.pdbx_description
1 polymer ?
#
loop_
_entity_poly.entity_id
_entity_poly.type
_entity_poly.pdbx_seq_one_letter_code
_entity_poly.pdbx_strand_id
1 'polypeptide(L)'
;MTINKTWASNANDLEYEPSELLIRSPVEVASRGGNFLLNVGPQPDGLIQPEFQQRLRAIGDWLAVNGESIYGTTYGPEQNMKSVRTTARRGRLFLHIFDWASSPLEISGLDTKVMSAHLLAGGNH
;
A
#
# COMPACT_ATOMS: atom_id res chain seq x y z
N MET A 1 -11.41 5.76 -3.06
CA MET A 1 -11.05 6.35 -1.75
C MET A 1 -10.79 7.83 -1.96
N THR A 2 -10.97 8.66 -0.93
CA THR A 2 -10.69 10.10 -0.93
C THR A 2 -9.58 10.41 0.07
N ILE A 3 -8.85 11.52 -0.12
CA ILE A 3 -7.79 11.94 0.83
C ILE A 3 -8.37 12.57 2.10
N ASN A 4 -9.57 13.14 2.02
CA ASN A 4 -10.38 13.64 3.12
C ASN A 4 -11.79 13.00 3.05
N LYS A 5 -12.77 13.50 3.81
CA LYS A 5 -14.13 12.93 3.85
C LYS A 5 -14.99 13.29 2.64
N THR A 6 -14.47 14.05 1.67
CA THR A 6 -15.24 14.62 0.57
C THR A 6 -14.65 14.32 -0.82
N TRP A 7 -15.52 14.27 -1.82
CA TRP A 7 -15.09 14.04 -3.23
C TRP A 7 -14.70 15.33 -3.94
N ALA A 8 -15.37 16.44 -3.64
CA ALA A 8 -15.09 17.76 -4.17
C ALA A 8 -14.30 18.60 -3.16
N SER A 9 -13.65 19.67 -3.62
CA SER A 9 -12.94 20.60 -2.73
C SER A 9 -13.89 21.16 -1.67
N ASN A 10 -13.51 20.99 -0.41
CA ASN A 10 -14.19 21.55 0.73
C ASN A 10 -13.15 22.19 1.65
N ALA A 11 -13.12 23.52 1.67
CA ALA A 11 -12.16 24.29 2.50
C ALA A 11 -12.38 24.09 4.00
N ASN A 12 -13.55 23.59 4.42
CA ASN A 12 -13.87 23.30 5.82
C ASN A 12 -13.57 21.85 6.22
N ASP A 13 -13.18 20.99 5.27
CA ASP A 13 -12.82 19.59 5.53
C ASP A 13 -11.30 19.45 5.63
N LEU A 14 -10.80 19.67 6.85
CA LEU A 14 -9.38 19.56 7.22
C LEU A 14 -9.05 18.17 7.80
N GLU A 15 -10.00 17.24 7.78
CA GLU A 15 -9.81 15.87 8.27
C GLU A 15 -9.22 15.00 7.16
N TYR A 16 -7.90 15.05 7.07
CA TYR A 16 -7.15 14.31 6.07
C TYR A 16 -6.72 12.93 6.57
N GLU A 17 -6.93 11.91 5.76
CA GLU A 17 -6.47 10.55 6.04
C GLU A 17 -4.95 10.50 6.25
N PRO A 18 -4.42 9.75 7.23
CA PRO A 18 -2.99 9.63 7.43
C PRO A 18 -2.28 9.05 6.20
N SER A 19 -1.07 9.53 5.89
CA SER A 19 -0.27 9.00 4.77
C SER A 19 -0.06 7.49 4.86
N GLU A 20 0.11 6.96 6.07
CA GLU A 20 0.23 5.52 6.31
C GLU A 20 -1.00 4.74 5.84
N LEU A 21 -2.21 5.22 6.13
CA LEU A 21 -3.44 4.58 5.67
C LEU A 21 -3.52 4.61 4.14
N LEU A 22 -3.16 5.74 3.53
CA LEU A 22 -3.17 5.89 2.08
C LEU A 22 -2.12 5.00 1.38
N ILE A 23 -0.99 4.73 2.02
CA ILE A 23 0.03 3.78 1.53
C ILE A 23 -0.45 2.33 1.66
N ARG A 24 -1.11 1.99 2.78
CA ARG A 24 -1.68 0.65 3.00
C ARG A 24 -2.83 0.33 2.04
N SER A 25 -3.52 1.35 1.53
CA SER A 25 -4.72 1.17 0.69
C SER A 25 -4.45 0.48 -0.67
N PRO A 26 -3.44 0.89 -1.46
CA PRO A 26 -3.00 0.14 -2.63
C PRO A 26 -2.65 -1.32 -2.31
N VAL A 27 -2.02 -1.58 -1.17
CA VAL A 27 -1.65 -2.94 -0.74
C VAL A 27 -2.90 -3.79 -0.52
N GLU A 28 -3.87 -3.30 0.26
CA GLU A 28 -5.13 -3.99 0.54
C GLU A 28 -5.93 -4.29 -0.73
N VAL A 29 -5.89 -3.40 -1.71
CA VAL A 29 -6.59 -3.57 -2.98
C VAL A 29 -5.85 -4.55 -3.90
N ALA A 30 -4.52 -4.41 -4.03
CA ALA A 30 -3.70 -5.30 -4.85
C ALA A 30 -3.71 -6.74 -4.30
N SER A 31 -3.73 -6.93 -2.98
CA SER A 31 -3.80 -8.24 -2.34
C SER A 31 -5.12 -8.97 -2.59
N ARG A 32 -6.10 -8.29 -3.19
CA ARG A 32 -7.41 -8.83 -3.60
C ARG A 32 -7.60 -8.81 -5.12
N GLY A 33 -6.55 -8.53 -5.89
CA GLY A 33 -6.58 -8.47 -7.35
C GLY A 33 -7.33 -7.25 -7.93
N GLY A 34 -7.54 -6.20 -7.13
CA GLY A 34 -8.24 -4.99 -7.56
C GLY A 34 -7.31 -3.87 -8.05
N ASN A 35 -7.93 -2.80 -8.54
CA ASN A 35 -7.26 -1.53 -8.88
C ASN A 35 -7.65 -0.45 -7.89
N PHE A 36 -6.66 0.33 -7.43
CA PHE A 36 -6.89 1.42 -6.49
C PHE A 36 -6.99 2.76 -7.23
N LEU A 37 -8.09 3.47 -7.01
CA LEU A 37 -8.30 4.84 -7.49
C LEU A 37 -8.44 5.78 -6.29
N LEU A 38 -7.48 6.71 -6.18
CA LEU A 38 -7.47 7.78 -5.19
C LEU A 38 -7.99 9.07 -5.81
N ASN A 39 -9.05 9.62 -5.24
CA ASN A 39 -9.63 10.88 -5.68
C ASN A 39 -8.91 12.09 -5.04
N VAL A 40 -8.75 13.14 -5.84
CA VAL A 40 -8.28 14.46 -5.40
C VAL A 40 -9.23 15.53 -5.92
N GLY A 41 -9.69 16.42 -5.04
CA GLY A 41 -10.47 17.60 -5.41
C GLY A 41 -9.57 18.84 -5.41
N PRO A 42 -9.22 19.43 -6.57
CA PRO A 42 -8.48 20.69 -6.62
C PRO A 42 -9.29 21.84 -6.01
N GLN A 43 -8.59 22.85 -5.50
CA GLN A 43 -9.18 24.11 -5.06
C GLN A 43 -9.85 24.86 -6.23
N PRO A 44 -10.70 25.87 -5.97
CA PRO A 44 -11.37 26.64 -7.03
C PRO A 44 -10.42 27.33 -8.02
N ASP A 45 -9.19 27.62 -7.60
CA ASP A 45 -8.12 28.15 -8.46
C ASP A 45 -7.43 27.08 -9.33
N GLY A 46 -7.86 25.82 -9.22
CA GLY A 46 -7.34 24.66 -9.93
C GLY A 46 -6.13 24.00 -9.26
N LEU A 47 -5.63 24.52 -8.13
CA LEU A 47 -4.44 23.99 -7.48
C LEU A 47 -4.78 22.86 -6.51
N ILE A 48 -3.94 21.82 -6.48
CA ILE A 48 -4.00 20.78 -5.45
C ILE A 48 -3.44 21.37 -4.15
N GLN A 49 -4.23 21.30 -3.07
CA GLN A 49 -3.82 21.81 -1.76
C GLN A 49 -2.56 21.11 -1.20
N PRO A 50 -1.68 21.84 -0.47
CA PRO A 50 -0.38 21.32 -0.02
C PRO A 50 -0.47 19.99 0.75
N GLU A 51 -1.50 19.79 1.55
CA GLU A 51 -1.75 18.60 2.36
C GLU A 51 -2.02 17.36 1.50
N PHE A 52 -2.68 17.54 0.36
CA PHE A 52 -2.89 16.48 -0.63
C PHE A 52 -1.57 16.18 -1.36
N GLN A 53 -0.82 17.22 -1.74
CA GLN A 53 0.48 17.02 -2.38
C GLN A 53 1.45 16.26 -1.49
N GLN A 54 1.51 16.57 -0.18
CA GLN A 54 2.35 15.87 0.79
C GLN A 54 2.03 14.37 0.83
N ARG A 55 0.74 14.01 0.86
CA ARG A 55 0.28 12.61 0.90
C ARG A 55 0.54 11.87 -0.40
N LEU A 56 0.28 12.52 -1.53
CA LEU A 56 0.59 11.95 -2.85
C LEU A 56 2.09 11.70 -2.99
N ARG A 57 2.94 12.62 -2.52
CA ARG A 57 4.39 12.42 -2.47
C ARG A 57 4.78 11.25 -1.57
N ALA A 58 4.21 11.14 -0.37
CA ALA A 58 4.48 10.01 0.52
C ALA A 58 4.12 8.65 -0.11
N ILE A 59 2.99 8.57 -0.83
CA ILE A 59 2.62 7.37 -1.60
C ILE A 59 3.63 7.12 -2.72
N GLY A 60 4.01 8.16 -3.46
CA GLY A 60 4.99 8.08 -4.55
C GLY A 60 6.36 7.61 -4.08
N ASP A 61 6.87 8.16 -2.98
CA ASP A 61 8.15 7.80 -2.38
C ASP A 61 8.16 6.33 -1.94
N TRP A 62 7.07 5.86 -1.34
CA TRP A 62 6.92 4.45 -0.97
C TRP A 62 6.86 3.53 -2.19
N LEU A 63 6.13 3.92 -3.25
CA LEU A 63 6.01 3.17 -4.50
C LEU A 63 7.32 3.16 -5.31
N ALA A 64 8.15 4.19 -5.21
CA ALA A 64 9.45 4.21 -5.86
C ALA A 64 10.36 3.06 -5.37
N VAL A 65 10.22 2.69 -4.10
CA VAL A 65 10.98 1.61 -3.46
C VAL A 65 10.25 0.27 -3.55
N ASN A 66 8.95 0.25 -3.26
CA ASN A 66 8.19 -0.99 -3.08
C ASN A 66 7.25 -1.30 -4.26
N GLY A 67 7.25 -0.49 -5.31
CA GLY A 67 6.26 -0.56 -6.39
C GLY A 67 6.21 -1.90 -7.12
N GLU A 68 7.31 -2.67 -7.17
CA GLU A 68 7.30 -4.01 -7.75
C GLU A 68 6.34 -4.98 -7.02
N SER A 69 6.09 -4.74 -5.72
CA SER A 69 5.12 -5.50 -4.93
C SER A 69 3.67 -5.13 -5.21
N ILE A 70 3.41 -4.12 -6.04
CA ILE A 70 2.08 -3.63 -6.41
C ILE A 70 1.85 -3.80 -7.93
N TYR A 71 2.72 -3.20 -8.74
CA TYR A 71 2.56 -3.15 -10.18
C TYR A 71 2.72 -4.53 -10.84
N GLY A 72 1.68 -4.93 -11.60
CA GLY A 72 1.66 -6.21 -12.30
C GLY A 72 1.59 -7.43 -11.37
N THR A 73 1.14 -7.21 -10.13
CA THR A 73 0.87 -8.28 -9.16
C THR A 73 -0.62 -8.65 -9.14
N THR A 74 -0.93 -9.76 -8.49
CA THR A 74 -2.30 -10.15 -8.10
C THR A 74 -2.29 -10.63 -6.65
N TYR A 75 -3.43 -11.12 -6.15
CA TYR A 75 -3.53 -11.70 -4.80
C TYR A 75 -2.51 -12.83 -4.59
N GLY A 76 -1.84 -12.82 -3.44
CA GLY A 76 -1.00 -13.93 -3.01
C GLY A 76 -1.82 -15.05 -2.33
N PRO A 77 -1.20 -16.22 -2.06
CA PRO A 77 -1.87 -17.41 -1.55
C PRO A 77 -2.36 -17.29 -0.10
N GLU A 78 -1.82 -16.34 0.69
CA GLU A 78 -2.17 -16.16 2.10
C GLU A 78 -2.74 -14.75 2.33
N GLN A 79 -3.97 -14.66 2.84
CA GLN A 79 -4.69 -13.40 3.12
C GLN A 79 -5.37 -13.36 4.50
N ASN A 80 -5.33 -14.46 5.25
CA ASN A 80 -6.03 -14.61 6.54
C ASN A 80 -5.22 -14.09 7.73
N MET A 81 -3.96 -13.69 7.51
CA MET A 81 -3.13 -13.07 8.53
C MET A 81 -3.59 -11.64 8.82
N LYS A 82 -3.89 -11.31 10.07
CA LYS A 82 -4.39 -9.97 10.45
C LYS A 82 -3.45 -8.85 10.05
N SER A 83 -2.16 -9.00 10.35
CA SER A 83 -1.13 -7.96 10.18
C SER A 83 -0.30 -8.09 8.90
N VAL A 84 -0.65 -9.03 8.01
CA VAL A 84 0.09 -9.28 6.78
C VAL A 84 -0.87 -9.34 5.60
N ARG A 85 -0.46 -8.74 4.48
CA ARG A 85 -1.08 -8.97 3.17
C ARG A 85 -0.06 -9.57 2.23
N THR A 86 -0.52 -10.36 1.27
CA THR A 86 0.37 -10.90 0.25
C THR A 86 -0.06 -10.53 -1.15
N THR A 87 0.92 -10.19 -1.99
CA THR A 87 0.74 -10.05 -3.44
C THR A 87 1.70 -10.97 -4.15
N ALA A 88 1.38 -11.37 -5.37
CA ALA A 88 2.20 -12.32 -6.12
C ALA A 88 2.39 -11.90 -7.57
N ARG A 89 3.58 -12.17 -8.11
CA ARG A 89 3.90 -12.08 -9.53
C ARG A 89 4.91 -13.16 -9.90
N ARG A 90 4.52 -14.08 -10.80
CA ARG A 90 5.39 -15.09 -11.46
C ARG A 90 6.61 -15.53 -10.63
N GLY A 91 6.39 -16.42 -9.67
CA GLY A 91 7.47 -16.99 -8.85
C GLY A 91 7.99 -16.07 -7.74
N ARG A 92 7.43 -14.85 -7.60
CA ARG A 92 7.68 -13.96 -6.46
C ARG A 92 6.42 -13.80 -5.62
N LEU A 93 6.59 -13.99 -4.32
CA LEU A 93 5.62 -13.65 -3.29
C LEU A 93 6.13 -12.41 -2.55
N PHE A 94 5.29 -11.41 -2.39
CA PHE A 94 5.57 -10.21 -1.61
C PHE A 94 4.77 -10.25 -0.33
N LEU A 95 5.44 -9.96 0.78
CA LEU A 95 4.85 -9.89 2.11
C LEU A 95 4.79 -8.43 2.53
N HIS A 96 3.59 -7.95 2.80
CA HIS A 96 3.35 -6.60 3.27
C HIS A 96 3.00 -6.68 4.75
N ILE A 97 3.98 -6.39 5.60
CA ILE A 97 3.88 -6.54 7.05
C ILE A 97 3.51 -5.19 7.64
N PHE A 98 2.29 -5.07 8.16
CA PHE A 98 1.77 -3.84 8.74
C PHE A 98 2.07 -3.69 10.24
N ASP A 99 2.31 -4.82 10.90
CA ASP A 99 2.70 -4.88 12.31
C ASP A 99 3.55 -6.14 12.52
N TRP A 100 4.78 -5.94 12.99
CA TRP A 100 5.72 -7.00 13.31
C TRP A 100 5.64 -7.32 14.81
N ALA A 101 4.59 -8.05 15.19
CA ALA A 101 4.30 -8.29 16.60
C ALA A 101 5.23 -9.34 17.26
N SER A 102 5.80 -10.27 16.50
CA SER A 102 6.60 -11.38 17.04
C SER A 102 7.73 -11.84 16.11
N SER A 103 8.81 -12.38 16.70
CA SER A 103 9.90 -13.05 15.98
C SER A 103 9.98 -14.53 16.42
N PRO A 104 9.96 -15.50 15.49
CA PRO A 104 9.90 -15.32 14.04
C PRO A 104 8.49 -14.92 13.55
N LEU A 105 8.41 -14.32 12.35
CA LEU A 105 7.17 -14.19 11.60
C LEU A 105 6.90 -15.52 10.88
N GLU A 106 5.82 -16.20 11.24
CA GLU A 106 5.42 -17.46 10.61
C GLU A 106 4.36 -17.21 9.52
N ILE A 107 4.58 -17.82 8.35
CA ILE A 107 3.64 -17.79 7.23
C ILE A 107 3.31 -19.23 6.85
N SER A 108 2.02 -19.52 6.86
CA SER A 108 1.46 -20.81 6.47
C SER A 108 0.90 -20.74 5.04
N GLY A 109 0.55 -21.90 4.46
CA GLY A 109 -0.12 -21.95 3.15
C GLY A 109 0.82 -21.81 1.95
N LEU A 110 2.13 -21.96 2.14
CA LEU A 110 3.09 -22.02 1.05
C LEU A 110 3.35 -23.47 0.63
N ASP A 111 2.73 -23.88 -0.48
CA ASP A 111 2.91 -25.23 -1.04
C ASP A 111 4.22 -25.39 -1.84
N THR A 112 5.07 -24.36 -1.86
CA THR A 112 6.31 -24.32 -2.65
C THR A 112 7.51 -23.97 -1.79
N LYS A 113 8.67 -24.51 -2.16
CA LYS A 113 9.93 -24.26 -1.47
C LYS A 113 10.37 -22.80 -1.70
N VAL A 114 10.59 -22.07 -0.61
CA VAL A 114 11.18 -20.73 -0.66
C VAL A 114 12.66 -20.83 -1.01
N MET A 115 13.09 -20.14 -2.07
CA MET A 115 14.49 -20.12 -2.51
C MET A 115 15.33 -19.09 -1.76
N SER A 116 14.75 -17.94 -1.47
CA SER A 116 15.40 -16.81 -0.78
C SER A 116 14.35 -15.83 -0.27
N ALA A 117 14.68 -15.07 0.77
CA ALA A 117 13.90 -13.94 1.25
C ALA A 117 14.82 -12.72 1.44
N HIS A 118 14.32 -11.52 1.11
CA HIS A 118 15.04 -10.26 1.28
C HIS A 118 14.04 -9.11 1.43
N LEU A 119 14.48 -8.00 2.02
CA LEU A 119 13.71 -6.77 2.07
C LEU A 119 13.74 -6.08 0.70
N LEU A 120 12.57 -5.75 0.17
CA LEU A 120 12.46 -5.07 -1.13
C LEU A 120 13.13 -3.69 -1.12
N ALA A 121 13.10 -3.01 0.04
CA ALA A 121 13.73 -1.72 0.25
C ALA A 121 15.27 -1.75 0.37
N GLY A 122 15.92 -2.91 0.21
CA GLY A 122 17.38 -3.00 0.20
C GLY A 122 18.05 -2.96 1.57
N GLY A 123 17.34 -3.30 2.64
CA GLY A 123 17.93 -3.45 3.97
C GLY A 123 18.50 -4.86 4.19
N ASN A 124 19.79 -4.94 4.53
CA ASN A 124 20.33 -6.12 5.23
C ASN A 124 19.85 -6.05 6.68
N HIS A 125 18.98 -6.97 7.09
CA HIS A 125 18.70 -7.27 8.49
C HIS A 125 18.90 -8.77 8.71
#